data_AF-A0A0D0CY70-F1
#
_entry.id   AF-A0A0D0CY70-F1
#
_cell.length_a   1.000
_cell.length_b   1.000
_cell.length_c   1.000
_cell.angle_alpha   90.00
_cell.angle_beta   90.00
_cell.angle_gamma   90.00
#
_symmetry.space_group_name_H-M   'P 1'
#
loop_
_entity.id
_entity.type
_entity.pdbx_description
1 polymer ?
#
loop_
_entity_poly.entity_id
_entity_poly.type
_entity_poly.pdbx_seq_one_letter_code
_entity_poly.pdbx_strand_id
1 'polypeptide(L)'
;MGEHLEGSGDGESPPSSTSEIETAFYGHGDRLYRNFHTKLNACPCDKQGNFLPQNTPPKPNNSDPDDWTPYDKCLQFETAELLFTRCEMSVEQINILLDLWAASLLKYRDSPPFASAHHMYKIIDDTPLGNVKWQKFGVQYTGNVPQANPPPWMSQTFEVWFHDLRSVIH
;
A
#
# COMPACT_ATOMS: atom_id res chain seq x y z
N MET A 1 -21.44 -11.73 74.18
CA MET A 1 -21.27 -12.87 73.26
C MET A 1 -22.46 -12.84 72.32
N GLY A 2 -22.39 -12.56 71.03
CA GLY A 2 -21.34 -12.15 70.10
C GLY A 2 -22.08 -11.87 68.79
N GLU A 3 -21.72 -10.79 68.11
CA GLU A 3 -22.26 -10.35 66.81
C GLU A 3 -21.71 -11.21 65.66
N HIS A 4 -22.49 -11.43 64.59
CA HIS A 4 -22.01 -11.23 63.21
C HIS A 4 -23.15 -11.20 62.16
N LEU A 5 -23.07 -10.20 61.29
CA LEU A 5 -23.80 -9.97 60.02
C LEU A 5 -23.30 -10.98 58.93
N GLU A 6 -23.80 -11.13 57.70
CA GLU A 6 -24.03 -10.21 56.56
C GLU A 6 -24.87 -11.02 55.52
N GLY A 7 -25.76 -10.47 54.71
CA GLY A 7 -25.50 -9.52 53.61
C GLY A 7 -25.40 -10.29 52.27
N SER A 8 -26.54 -10.63 51.65
CA SER A 8 -26.60 -11.20 50.30
C SER A 8 -26.48 -10.10 49.25
N GLY A 9 -25.31 -10.01 48.62
CA GLY A 9 -25.09 -9.24 47.40
C GLY A 9 -25.16 -10.18 46.19
N ASP A 10 -26.10 -9.92 45.29
CA ASP A 10 -26.18 -10.58 43.98
C ASP A 10 -24.99 -10.14 43.12
N GLY A 11 -24.00 -11.02 43.00
CA GLY A 11 -22.86 -10.85 42.11
C GLY A 11 -23.21 -11.30 40.70
N GLU A 12 -23.73 -10.37 39.89
CA GLU A 12 -23.83 -10.55 38.43
C GLU A 12 -22.40 -10.68 37.86
N SER A 13 -22.08 -11.86 37.32
CA SER A 13 -20.76 -12.13 36.74
C SER A 13 -20.57 -11.27 35.49
N PRO A 14 -19.40 -10.64 35.28
CA PRO A 14 -19.17 -9.84 34.09
C PRO A 14 -19.14 -10.75 32.86
N PRO A 15 -19.58 -10.27 31.68
CA PRO A 15 -19.46 -11.04 30.45
C PRO A 15 -17.99 -11.31 30.19
N SER A 16 -17.61 -12.59 30.20
CA SER A 16 -16.30 -13.06 29.75
C SER A 16 -16.20 -12.81 28.25
N SER A 17 -15.82 -11.60 27.84
CA SER A 17 -15.33 -11.33 26.50
C SER A 17 -13.88 -11.80 26.42
N THR A 18 -13.64 -13.08 26.65
CA THR A 18 -12.42 -13.72 26.19
C THR A 18 -12.60 -13.86 24.67
N SER A 19 -12.22 -12.82 23.93
CA SER A 19 -11.81 -13.07 22.55
C SER A 19 -10.65 -14.04 22.68
N GLU A 20 -10.89 -15.31 22.41
CA GLU A 20 -9.84 -16.33 22.35
C GLU A 20 -8.89 -15.91 21.24
N ILE A 21 -7.86 -15.15 21.62
CA ILE A 21 -6.76 -14.83 20.74
C ILE A 21 -5.99 -16.14 20.61
N GLU A 22 -6.14 -16.78 19.45
CA GLU A 22 -5.46 -18.02 19.12
C GLU A 22 -3.95 -17.73 19.11
N THR A 23 -3.32 -18.03 20.25
CA THR A 23 -1.90 -17.81 20.48
C THR A 23 -1.18 -19.05 20.00
N ALA A 24 -0.48 -18.93 18.86
CA ALA A 24 0.35 -20.01 18.38
C ALA A 24 1.82 -19.74 18.74
N PHE A 25 2.45 -20.70 19.39
CA PHE A 25 3.86 -20.67 19.78
C PHE A 25 4.71 -21.31 18.70
N TYR A 26 5.85 -20.70 18.37
CA TYR A 26 6.76 -21.16 17.33
C TYR A 26 8.23 -21.01 17.75
N GLY A 27 9.13 -21.75 17.10
CA GLY A 27 10.59 -21.67 17.29
C GLY A 27 11.16 -22.67 18.30
N HIS A 28 12.49 -22.69 18.45
CA HIS A 28 13.16 -23.67 19.31
C HIS A 28 12.87 -23.38 20.80
N GLY A 29 12.07 -24.24 21.43
CA GLY A 29 11.67 -24.13 22.83
C GLY A 29 10.50 -23.17 23.11
N ASP A 30 9.61 -22.95 22.14
CA ASP A 30 8.34 -22.22 22.28
C ASP A 30 8.45 -20.81 22.88
N ARG A 31 9.60 -20.15 22.66
CA ARG A 31 9.88 -18.81 23.21
C ARG A 31 9.27 -17.66 22.42
N LEU A 32 8.71 -17.93 21.25
CA LEU A 32 8.03 -16.93 20.43
C LEU A 32 6.53 -17.26 20.42
N TYR A 33 5.70 -16.29 20.75
CA TYR A 33 4.25 -16.39 20.56
C TYR A 33 3.80 -15.38 19.51
N ARG A 34 2.88 -15.81 18.64
CA ARG A 34 2.19 -14.92 17.70
C ARG A 34 0.70 -14.98 17.99
N ASN A 35 0.14 -13.81 18.27
CA ASN A 35 -1.29 -13.61 18.43
C ASN A 35 -1.90 -13.31 17.07
N PHE A 36 -2.89 -14.10 16.65
CA PHE A 36 -3.62 -13.85 15.42
C PHE A 36 -4.98 -13.21 15.73
N HIS A 37 -5.38 -12.22 14.93
CA HIS A 37 -6.74 -11.71 14.96
C HIS A 37 -7.67 -12.77 14.34
N THR A 38 -8.80 -13.06 15.00
CA THR A 38 -9.73 -14.14 14.62
C THR A 38 -10.25 -14.07 13.18
N LYS A 39 -10.21 -12.87 12.55
CA LYS A 39 -10.66 -12.65 11.16
C LYS A 39 -9.61 -12.11 10.20
N LEU A 40 -8.49 -11.60 10.70
CA LEU A 40 -7.48 -10.87 9.90
C LEU A 40 -6.09 -11.42 10.22
N ASN A 41 -5.95 -12.73 10.07
CA ASN A 41 -4.73 -13.47 10.41
C ASN A 41 -3.73 -13.58 9.25
N ALA A 42 -4.05 -12.97 8.09
CA ALA A 42 -3.26 -13.04 6.87
C ALA A 42 -2.86 -14.48 6.47
N CYS A 43 -3.71 -15.46 6.81
CA CYS A 43 -3.49 -16.85 6.41
C CYS A 43 -3.45 -16.92 4.87
N PRO A 44 -2.41 -17.56 4.29
CA PRO A 44 -2.32 -17.74 2.85
C PRO A 44 -3.59 -18.37 2.31
N CYS A 45 -4.15 -17.80 1.25
CA CYS A 45 -5.34 -18.31 0.59
C CYS A 45 -5.12 -18.46 -0.91
N ASP A 46 -5.92 -19.30 -1.55
CA ASP A 46 -5.98 -19.38 -3.00
C ASP A 46 -6.74 -18.17 -3.59
N LYS A 47 -6.81 -18.09 -4.93
CA LYS A 47 -7.53 -17.03 -5.66
C LYS A 47 -9.06 -17.06 -5.45
N GLN A 48 -9.61 -18.08 -4.79
CA GLN A 48 -11.02 -18.16 -4.40
C GLN A 48 -11.22 -17.70 -2.94
N GLY A 49 -10.14 -17.36 -2.22
CA GLY A 49 -10.18 -17.00 -0.81
C GLY A 49 -10.20 -18.19 0.14
N ASN A 50 -9.98 -19.42 -0.34
CA ASN A 50 -9.89 -20.59 0.54
C ASN A 50 -8.50 -20.65 1.17
N PHE A 51 -8.43 -20.86 2.49
CA PHE A 51 -7.15 -20.98 3.17
C PHE A 51 -6.36 -22.20 2.68
N LEU A 52 -5.08 -21.97 2.40
CA LEU A 52 -4.13 -23.02 2.05
C LEU A 52 -3.75 -23.83 3.30
N PRO A 53 -3.42 -25.12 3.17
CA PRO A 53 -2.89 -25.92 4.27
C PRO A 53 -1.66 -25.25 4.92
N GLN A 54 -1.51 -25.44 6.23
CA GLN A 54 -0.35 -24.96 6.96
C GLN A 54 0.95 -25.52 6.35
N ASN A 55 1.95 -24.67 6.17
CA ASN A 55 3.24 -24.98 5.53
C ASN A 55 3.17 -25.27 4.01
N THR A 56 2.10 -24.85 3.31
CA THR A 56 2.12 -24.85 1.84
C THR A 56 3.28 -23.98 1.34
N PRO A 57 4.22 -24.52 0.54
CA PRO A 57 5.33 -23.73 0.03
C PRO A 57 4.79 -22.58 -0.84
N PRO A 58 5.44 -21.40 -0.84
CA PRO A 58 5.09 -20.33 -1.76
C PRO A 58 5.10 -20.88 -3.18
N LYS A 59 4.19 -20.40 -4.04
CA LYS A 59 4.25 -20.74 -5.45
C LYS A 59 5.62 -20.32 -5.99
N PRO A 60 6.31 -21.19 -6.75
CA PRO A 60 7.57 -20.81 -7.38
C PRO A 60 7.32 -19.57 -8.22
N ASN A 61 8.21 -18.58 -8.07
CA ASN A 61 8.15 -17.38 -8.86
C ASN A 61 8.56 -17.73 -10.29
N ASN A 62 7.59 -17.95 -11.17
CA ASN A 62 7.80 -18.26 -12.58
C ASN A 62 7.95 -16.97 -13.43
N SER A 63 8.16 -15.81 -12.82
CA SER A 63 8.44 -14.60 -13.59
C SER A 63 9.79 -14.73 -14.27
N ASP A 64 9.81 -14.37 -15.55
CA ASP A 64 11.03 -14.27 -16.32
C ASP A 64 11.91 -13.19 -15.68
N PRO A 65 13.16 -13.48 -15.28
CA PRO A 65 14.04 -12.48 -14.68
C PRO A 65 14.36 -11.31 -15.62
N ASP A 66 14.12 -11.47 -16.93
CA ASP A 66 14.27 -10.42 -17.93
C ASP A 66 12.93 -9.75 -18.30
N ASP A 67 11.82 -10.11 -17.66
CA ASP A 67 10.53 -9.42 -17.82
C ASP A 67 10.51 -8.13 -16.99
N TRP A 68 10.76 -7.01 -17.67
CA TRP A 68 10.71 -5.67 -17.11
C TRP A 68 9.39 -4.95 -17.41
N THR A 69 8.36 -5.63 -17.91
CA THR A 69 7.08 -5.02 -18.32
C THR A 69 6.51 -4.10 -17.22
N PRO A 70 6.14 -2.84 -17.53
CA PRO A 70 5.94 -2.25 -18.86
C PRO A 70 7.20 -1.60 -19.46
N TYR A 71 8.33 -1.72 -18.78
CA TYR A 71 9.60 -1.16 -19.23
C TYR A 71 10.25 -2.08 -20.27
N ASP A 72 10.88 -1.49 -21.28
CA ASP A 72 11.56 -2.22 -22.35
C ASP A 72 12.78 -3.01 -21.83
N LYS A 73 13.42 -2.52 -20.76
CA LYS A 73 14.64 -3.07 -20.16
C LYS A 73 14.87 -2.52 -18.75
N CYS A 74 15.68 -3.22 -17.95
CA CYS A 74 16.16 -2.79 -16.63
C CYS A 74 16.61 -1.32 -16.61
N LEU A 75 17.40 -0.90 -17.59
CA LEU A 75 17.91 0.48 -17.68
C LEU A 75 16.78 1.53 -17.71
N GLN A 76 15.67 1.22 -18.37
CA GLN A 76 14.53 2.14 -18.44
C GLN A 76 13.82 2.24 -17.09
N PHE A 77 13.64 1.11 -16.39
CA PHE A 77 13.11 1.08 -15.02
C PHE A 77 13.99 1.87 -14.03
N GLU A 78 15.29 1.58 -13.98
CA GLU A 78 16.22 2.24 -13.07
C GLU A 78 16.29 3.75 -13.32
N THR A 79 16.22 4.16 -14.59
CA THR A 79 16.17 5.58 -14.94
C THR A 79 14.90 6.23 -14.40
N ALA A 80 13.74 5.60 -14.54
CA ALA A 80 12.49 6.12 -13.98
C ALA A 80 12.56 6.19 -12.44
N GLU A 81 13.01 5.14 -11.77
CA GLU A 81 13.14 5.08 -10.31
C GLU A 81 14.03 6.21 -9.78
N LEU A 82 15.18 6.44 -10.41
CA LEU A 82 16.10 7.50 -10.03
C LEU A 82 15.49 8.88 -10.24
N LEU A 83 14.99 9.17 -11.45
CA LEU A 83 14.55 10.52 -11.81
C LEU A 83 13.24 10.91 -11.12
N PHE A 84 12.30 9.98 -11.01
CA PHE A 84 10.98 10.22 -10.43
C PHE A 84 10.98 10.13 -8.91
N THR A 85 11.51 9.04 -8.35
CA THR A 85 11.37 8.75 -6.91
C THR A 85 12.49 9.36 -6.08
N ARG A 86 13.73 9.35 -6.58
CA ARG A 86 14.90 9.74 -5.77
C ARG A 86 15.31 11.19 -5.99
N CYS A 87 15.32 11.63 -7.24
CA CYS A 87 15.68 13.00 -7.59
C CYS A 87 14.48 13.95 -7.61
N GLU A 88 13.26 13.43 -7.75
CA GLU A 88 12.03 14.22 -7.94
C GLU A 88 12.24 15.33 -8.99
N MET A 89 12.90 14.96 -10.10
CA MET A 89 13.40 15.91 -11.07
C MET A 89 12.25 16.59 -11.83
N SER A 90 12.38 17.89 -12.11
CA SER A 90 11.33 18.63 -12.83
C SER A 90 11.20 18.12 -14.27
N VAL A 91 10.00 18.26 -14.85
CA VAL A 91 9.71 17.91 -16.26
C VAL A 91 10.72 18.54 -17.22
N GLU A 92 11.03 19.82 -17.00
CA GLU A 92 11.99 20.56 -17.82
C GLU A 92 13.40 19.94 -17.73
N GLN A 93 13.87 19.64 -16.52
CA GLN A 93 15.18 19.05 -16.30
C GLN A 93 15.28 17.62 -16.86
N ILE A 94 14.23 16.80 -16.73
CA ILE A 94 14.17 15.47 -17.32
C ILE A 94 14.30 15.56 -18.84
N ASN A 95 13.55 16.45 -19.49
CA ASN A 95 13.63 16.62 -20.94
C ASN A 95 15.04 17.07 -21.38
N ILE A 96 15.64 18.04 -20.69
CA ILE A 96 17.02 18.49 -20.97
C ILE A 96 18.00 17.32 -20.84
N LEU A 97 17.88 16.50 -19.78
CA LEU A 97 18.74 15.34 -19.58
C LEU A 97 18.59 14.31 -20.72
N LEU A 98 17.35 13.99 -21.11
CA LEU A 98 17.06 13.04 -22.17
C LEU A 98 17.54 13.54 -23.55
N ASP A 99 17.44 14.84 -23.81
CA ASP A 99 17.96 15.47 -25.03
C ASP A 99 19.49 15.41 -25.10
N LEU A 100 20.18 15.70 -23.98
CA LEU A 100 21.63 15.57 -23.88
C LEU A 100 22.07 14.11 -24.08
N TRP A 101 21.34 13.17 -23.49
CA TRP A 101 21.60 11.74 -23.65
C TRP A 101 21.39 11.32 -25.10
N ALA A 102 20.29 11.73 -25.75
CA ALA A 102 20.04 11.47 -27.16
C ALA A 102 21.15 12.02 -28.06
N ALA A 103 21.61 13.25 -27.81
CA ALA A 103 22.72 13.85 -28.55
C ALA A 103 24.01 13.03 -28.41
N SER A 104 24.30 12.49 -27.22
CA SER A 104 25.48 11.63 -26.98
C SER A 104 25.41 10.29 -27.72
N LEU A 105 24.20 9.77 -27.94
CA LEU A 105 23.92 8.47 -28.58
C LEU A 105 23.76 8.54 -30.09
N LEU A 106 23.62 9.74 -30.67
CA LEU A 106 23.36 9.94 -32.10
C LEU A 106 24.39 9.22 -33.01
N LYS A 107 25.66 9.22 -32.62
CA LYS A 107 26.75 8.52 -33.34
C LYS A 107 26.60 7.00 -33.39
N TYR A 108 25.88 6.42 -32.42
CA TYR A 108 25.63 4.99 -32.32
C TYR A 108 24.28 4.59 -32.92
N ARG A 109 23.49 5.56 -33.42
CA ARG A 109 22.10 5.36 -33.87
C ARG A 109 21.23 4.71 -32.79
N ASP A 110 21.49 5.06 -31.54
CA ASP A 110 20.78 4.56 -30.37
C ASP A 110 19.91 5.67 -29.75
N SER A 111 19.03 5.31 -28.82
CA SER A 111 18.05 6.19 -28.20
C SER A 111 18.20 6.24 -26.67
N PRO A 112 17.86 7.38 -26.03
CA PRO A 112 17.79 7.45 -24.58
C PRO A 112 16.71 6.49 -24.04
N PRO A 113 16.74 6.14 -22.74
CA PRO A 113 15.73 5.26 -22.14
C PRO A 113 14.30 5.78 -22.29
N PHE A 114 14.10 7.09 -22.37
CA PHE A 114 12.80 7.70 -22.64
C PHE A 114 12.91 8.79 -23.70
N ALA A 115 11.88 8.93 -24.55
CA ALA A 115 11.80 10.02 -25.50
C ALA A 115 11.48 11.39 -24.86
N SER A 116 10.85 11.39 -23.68
CA SER A 116 10.53 12.60 -22.92
C SER A 116 10.11 12.25 -21.49
N ALA A 117 9.98 13.25 -20.62
CA ALA A 117 9.36 13.11 -19.30
C ALA A 117 7.94 12.54 -19.40
N HIS A 118 7.15 12.95 -20.40
CA HIS A 118 5.79 12.43 -20.60
C HIS A 118 5.79 10.95 -20.97
N HIS A 119 6.75 10.52 -21.81
CA HIS A 119 6.93 9.10 -22.12
C HIS A 119 7.26 8.31 -20.85
N MET A 120 8.16 8.83 -20.01
CA MET A 120 8.51 8.21 -18.73
C MET A 120 7.29 8.07 -17.80
N TYR A 121 6.52 9.15 -17.59
CA TYR A 121 5.33 9.11 -16.74
C TYR A 121 4.28 8.14 -17.25
N LYS A 122 4.07 8.09 -18.57
CA LYS A 122 3.15 7.12 -19.17
C LYS A 122 3.54 5.67 -18.83
N ILE A 123 4.83 5.32 -18.94
CA ILE A 123 5.31 3.96 -18.60
C ILE A 123 5.18 3.68 -17.10
N ILE A 124 5.45 4.67 -16.24
CA ILE A 124 5.20 4.56 -14.79
C ILE A 124 3.70 4.29 -14.54
N ASP A 125 2.81 5.05 -15.16
CA ASP A 125 1.35 4.89 -15.02
C ASP A 125 0.83 3.56 -15.60
N ASP A 126 1.52 3.01 -16.61
CA ASP A 126 1.22 1.70 -17.21
C ASP A 126 1.76 0.52 -16.39
N THR A 127 2.47 0.76 -15.27
CA THR A 127 3.06 -0.30 -14.43
C THR A 127 1.95 -1.17 -13.81
N PRO A 128 1.92 -2.50 -14.07
CA PRO A 128 0.80 -3.37 -13.70
C PRO A 128 0.76 -3.72 -12.21
N LEU A 129 1.73 -3.26 -11.42
CA LEU A 129 1.75 -3.42 -9.97
C LEU A 129 0.66 -2.56 -9.34
N GLY A 130 -0.52 -3.16 -9.19
CA GLY A 130 -1.72 -2.51 -8.68
C GLY A 130 -2.57 -1.99 -9.81
N ASN A 131 -3.39 -2.88 -10.41
CA ASN A 131 -4.40 -2.57 -11.44
C ASN A 131 -5.47 -1.55 -11.04
N VAL A 132 -5.30 -0.88 -9.91
CA VAL A 132 -6.21 0.13 -9.41
C VAL A 132 -5.63 1.48 -9.78
N LYS A 133 -6.31 2.20 -10.65
CA LYS A 133 -5.95 3.58 -10.95
C LYS A 133 -6.22 4.43 -9.71
N TRP A 134 -5.32 5.36 -9.43
CA TRP A 134 -5.58 6.42 -8.45
C TRP A 134 -6.87 7.16 -8.85
N GLN A 135 -7.81 7.21 -7.91
CA GLN A 135 -9.03 8.00 -8.03
C GLN A 135 -8.92 9.21 -7.12
N LYS A 136 -9.62 10.29 -7.49
CA LYS A 136 -9.74 11.47 -6.65
C LYS A 136 -11.16 11.93 -6.48
N PHE A 137 -11.45 12.48 -5.31
CA PHE A 137 -12.68 13.23 -5.07
C PHE A 137 -12.37 14.44 -4.20
N GLY A 138 -13.19 15.48 -4.37
CA GLY A 138 -13.11 16.69 -3.57
C GLY A 138 -13.87 16.53 -2.27
N VAL A 139 -13.25 16.90 -1.15
CA VAL A 139 -13.92 17.04 0.14
C VAL A 139 -13.90 18.50 0.57
N GLN A 140 -15.03 18.97 1.08
CA GLN A 140 -15.18 20.29 1.69
C GLN A 140 -15.91 20.11 3.02
N TYR A 141 -15.61 20.97 3.99
CA TYR A 141 -16.35 20.99 5.24
C TYR A 141 -17.81 21.41 5.00
N THR A 142 -18.76 20.58 5.45
CA THR A 142 -20.20 20.82 5.29
C THR A 142 -20.90 21.19 6.60
N GLY A 143 -20.15 21.39 7.68
CA GLY A 143 -20.71 21.75 8.99
C GLY A 143 -20.91 23.25 9.18
N ASN A 144 -21.27 23.63 10.41
CA ASN A 144 -21.48 25.03 10.76
C ASN A 144 -20.15 25.81 10.77
N VAL A 145 -20.04 26.81 9.90
CA VAL A 145 -18.89 27.71 9.86
C VAL A 145 -19.10 28.86 10.86
N PRO A 146 -18.13 29.15 11.75
CA PRO A 146 -18.21 30.28 12.67
C PRO A 146 -18.35 31.62 11.92
N GLN A 147 -19.23 32.50 12.39
CA GLN A 147 -19.38 33.83 11.77
C GLN A 147 -18.17 34.73 11.98
N ALA A 148 -17.43 34.53 13.06
CA ALA A 148 -16.22 35.28 13.36
C ALA A 148 -14.99 34.38 13.20
N ASN A 149 -14.04 34.83 12.37
CA ASN A 149 -12.73 34.20 12.14
C ASN A 149 -12.80 32.70 11.79
N PRO A 150 -13.51 32.30 10.72
CA PRO A 150 -13.50 30.92 10.29
C PRO A 150 -12.08 30.51 9.84
N PRO A 151 -11.59 29.33 10.26
CA PRO A 151 -10.34 28.78 9.76
C PRO A 151 -10.39 28.57 8.24
N PRO A 152 -9.29 28.83 7.49
CA PRO A 152 -9.28 28.68 6.03
C PRO A 152 -9.69 27.30 5.51
N TRP A 153 -9.37 26.25 6.27
CA TRP A 153 -9.71 24.87 5.90
C TRP A 153 -11.23 24.61 5.82
N MET A 154 -12.07 25.39 6.52
CA MET A 154 -13.52 25.22 6.49
C MET A 154 -14.15 25.71 5.17
N SER A 155 -13.43 26.53 4.41
CA SER A 155 -13.90 27.07 3.12
C SER A 155 -13.19 26.44 1.92
N GLN A 156 -12.09 25.72 2.16
CA GLN A 156 -11.25 25.14 1.14
C GLN A 156 -11.74 23.73 0.73
N THR A 157 -11.63 23.42 -0.56
CA THR A 157 -11.80 22.06 -1.07
C THR A 157 -10.45 21.36 -1.09
N PHE A 158 -10.39 20.16 -0.52
CA PHE A 158 -9.21 19.30 -0.53
C PHE A 158 -9.43 18.14 -1.49
N GLU A 159 -8.40 17.80 -2.28
CA GLU A 159 -8.42 16.59 -3.10
C GLU A 159 -7.93 15.40 -2.28
N VAL A 160 -8.78 14.38 -2.15
CA VAL A 160 -8.40 13.09 -1.57
C VAL A 160 -8.09 12.14 -2.69
N TRP A 161 -6.86 11.62 -2.70
CA TRP A 161 -6.40 10.59 -3.63
C TRP A 161 -6.47 9.22 -2.96
N PHE A 162 -7.08 8.23 -3.62
CA PHE A 162 -7.26 6.89 -3.06
C PHE A 162 -7.22 5.80 -4.14
N HIS A 163 -7.01 4.56 -3.70
CA HIS A 163 -7.18 3.34 -4.49
C HIS A 163 -8.47 2.64 -4.05
N ASP A 164 -9.33 2.26 -4.99
CA ASP A 164 -10.47 1.37 -4.69
C ASP A 164 -9.97 -0.05 -4.44
N LEU A 165 -9.86 -0.43 -3.17
CA LEU A 165 -9.45 -1.77 -2.74
C LEU A 165 -10.31 -2.90 -3.33
N ARG A 166 -11.57 -2.63 -3.71
CA ARG A 166 -12.45 -3.66 -4.33
C ARG A 166 -12.00 -4.02 -5.74
N SER A 167 -11.35 -3.09 -6.44
CA SER A 167 -10.77 -3.34 -7.76
C SER A 167 -9.43 -4.08 -7.72
N VAL A 168 -8.88 -4.35 -6.52
CA VAL A 168 -7.69 -5.20 -6.32
C VAL A 168 -8.07 -6.70 -6.30
N ILE A 169 -9.31 -7.05 -5.95
CA ILE A 169 -9.76 -8.43 -5.77
C ILE A 169 -10.43 -8.91 -7.07
N HIS A 170 -9.76 -9.81 -7.80
CA HIS A 170 -10.30 -10.55 -8.95
C HIS A 170 -10.56 -12.01 -8.61
#